data_AF-A0A2V6PAH7-F1
#
_entry.id   AF-A0A2V6PAH7-F1
#
_cell.length_a   1.000
_cell.length_b   1.000
_cell.length_c   1.000
_cell.angle_alpha   90.00
_cell.angle_beta   90.00
_cell.angle_gamma   90.00
#
_symmetry.space_group_name_H-M   'P 1'
#
loop_
_entity.id
_entity.type
_entity.pdbx_description
1 polymer ?
#
loop_
_entity_poly.entity_id
_entity_poly.type
_entity_poly.pdbx_seq_one_letter_code
_entity_poly.pdbx_strand_id
1 'polypeptide(L)'
;MRKAKAKTKALKKKSSPKTRRKLEIDSTLKARLEAEFAQAVRSAKAYADDPLRLRDLFQDAAKTSMSLPTDSFGDTWPYFQTMLRLIRAYYRGEYHEVTENTLVTLIAAVIYVVSPLDVIPDAIPAIGFLDDATVVALAVQRARQDLDDFMLWEITAS
;
A
#
# COMPACT_ATOMS: atom_id res chain seq x y z
N MET A 1 -65.31 32.00 34.74
CA MET A 1 -63.93 31.81 35.23
C MET A 1 -63.29 30.62 34.51
N ARG A 2 -62.07 30.80 34.00
CA ARG A 2 -61.21 29.80 33.32
C ARG A 2 -60.87 28.64 34.28
N LYS A 3 -60.74 27.37 33.86
CA LYS A 3 -59.50 26.69 33.40
C LYS A 3 -59.88 25.22 33.09
N ALA A 4 -59.70 24.69 31.88
CA ALA A 4 -58.47 24.16 31.24
C ALA A 4 -58.18 22.68 31.54
N LYS A 5 -58.18 21.88 30.46
CA LYS A 5 -57.81 20.46 30.34
C LYS A 5 -56.35 20.21 30.72
N ALA A 6 -56.03 19.03 31.24
CA ALA A 6 -54.68 18.47 31.15
C ALA A 6 -54.73 16.94 30.92
N LYS A 7 -54.54 16.54 29.66
CA LYS A 7 -54.13 15.17 29.28
C LYS A 7 -52.62 15.07 29.55
N THR A 8 -52.20 14.19 30.44
CA THR A 8 -50.80 13.83 30.65
C THR A 8 -50.31 13.03 29.43
N LYS A 9 -49.50 13.69 28.60
CA LYS A 9 -48.84 13.11 27.42
C LYS A 9 -47.60 12.35 27.90
N ALA A 10 -47.59 11.03 27.73
CA ALA A 10 -46.42 10.19 28.01
C ALA A 10 -45.22 10.66 27.18
N LEU A 11 -44.14 11.04 27.87
CA LEU A 11 -42.89 11.48 27.27
C LEU A 11 -42.12 10.24 26.76
N LYS A 12 -42.24 9.91 25.46
CA LYS A 12 -41.37 8.91 24.82
C LYS A 12 -39.93 9.43 24.82
N LYS A 13 -39.08 8.84 25.65
CA LYS A 13 -37.62 9.03 25.68
C LYS A 13 -37.05 8.43 24.38
N LYS A 14 -36.68 9.28 23.41
CA LYS A 14 -35.97 8.86 22.19
C LYS A 14 -34.53 8.48 22.56
N SER A 15 -34.18 7.21 22.43
CA SER A 15 -32.80 6.72 22.52
C SER A 15 -32.01 7.10 21.27
N SER A 16 -30.85 7.73 21.48
CA SER A 16 -29.97 8.33 20.47
C SER A 16 -29.40 7.33 19.44
N PRO A 17 -29.20 7.71 18.16
CA PRO A 17 -28.78 6.80 17.09
C PRO A 17 -27.24 6.72 16.87
N LYS A 18 -26.41 7.15 17.83
CA LYS A 18 -24.97 7.35 17.61
C LYS A 18 -24.17 6.06 17.39
N THR A 19 -24.58 4.93 17.98
CA THR A 19 -23.79 3.68 17.92
C THR A 19 -23.93 2.94 16.59
N ARG A 20 -25.11 2.92 15.96
CA ARG A 20 -25.32 2.25 14.65
C ARG A 20 -24.56 2.94 13.52
N ARG A 21 -24.52 4.28 13.53
CA ARG A 21 -23.90 5.07 12.47
C ARG A 21 -22.37 4.89 12.42
N LYS A 22 -21.72 4.67 13.57
CA LYS A 22 -20.26 4.41 13.64
C LYS A 22 -19.90 3.03 13.05
N LEU A 23 -20.67 2.00 13.39
CA LEU A 23 -20.42 0.63 12.92
C LEU A 23 -20.61 0.49 11.39
N GLU A 24 -21.57 1.20 10.81
CA GLU A 24 -21.79 1.22 9.35
C GLU A 24 -20.68 1.97 8.59
N ILE A 25 -20.18 3.06 9.16
CA ILE A 25 -19.03 3.81 8.60
C ILE A 25 -17.76 2.95 8.62
N ASP A 26 -17.47 2.27 9.74
CA ASP A 26 -16.28 1.42 9.86
C ASP A 26 -16.33 0.23 8.87
N SER A 27 -17.52 -0.35 8.63
CA SER A 27 -17.70 -1.46 7.69
C SER A 27 -17.56 -1.07 6.21
N THR A 28 -18.07 0.11 5.84
CA THR A 28 -17.99 0.61 4.46
C THR A 28 -16.59 1.12 4.12
N LEU A 29 -15.90 1.72 5.10
CA LEU A 29 -14.48 2.06 5.00
C LEU A 29 -13.62 0.81 4.86
N LYS A 30 -13.87 -0.23 5.67
CA LYS A 30 -13.15 -1.50 5.58
C LYS A 30 -13.34 -2.16 4.20
N ALA A 31 -14.57 -2.23 3.69
CA ALA A 31 -14.85 -2.83 2.39
C ALA A 31 -14.20 -2.05 1.23
N ARG A 32 -14.16 -0.70 1.31
CA ARG A 32 -13.45 0.13 0.34
C ARG A 32 -11.94 -0.07 0.41
N LEU A 33 -11.37 -0.06 1.62
CA LEU A 33 -9.95 -0.36 1.84
C LEU A 33 -9.55 -1.72 1.26
N GLU A 34 -10.37 -2.75 1.51
CA GLU A 34 -10.16 -4.09 0.94
C GLU A 34 -10.27 -4.10 -0.59
N ALA A 35 -11.20 -3.34 -1.17
CA ALA A 35 -11.35 -3.22 -2.63
C ALA A 35 -10.17 -2.49 -3.28
N GLU A 36 -9.73 -1.38 -2.71
CA GLU A 36 -8.57 -0.62 -3.20
C GLU A 36 -7.29 -1.44 -3.04
N PHE A 37 -7.11 -2.14 -1.92
CA PHE A 37 -5.99 -3.06 -1.74
C PHE A 37 -6.02 -4.20 -2.75
N ALA A 38 -7.20 -4.79 -3.00
CA ALA A 38 -7.36 -5.81 -4.02
C ALA A 38 -7.05 -5.27 -5.43
N GLN A 39 -7.38 -4.01 -5.71
CA GLN A 39 -7.03 -3.34 -6.96
C GLN A 39 -5.53 -3.09 -7.07
N ALA A 40 -4.87 -2.65 -5.99
CA ALA A 40 -3.43 -2.47 -5.92
C ALA A 40 -2.66 -3.79 -6.12
N VAL A 41 -3.15 -4.89 -5.53
CA VAL A 41 -2.59 -6.23 -5.76
C VAL A 41 -2.80 -6.68 -7.20
N ARG A 42 -3.97 -6.39 -7.80
CA ARG A 42 -4.24 -6.69 -9.22
C ARG A 42 -3.37 -5.89 -10.16
N SER A 43 -3.17 -4.60 -9.89
CA SER A 43 -2.30 -3.75 -10.70
C SER A 43 -0.86 -4.23 -10.59
N ALA A 44 -0.36 -4.49 -9.37
CA ALA A 44 0.98 -5.04 -9.14
C ALA A 44 1.21 -6.38 -9.87
N LYS A 45 0.20 -7.27 -9.90
CA LYS A 45 0.25 -8.50 -10.71
C LYS A 45 0.32 -8.21 -12.21
N ALA A 46 -0.43 -7.21 -12.71
CA ALA A 46 -0.35 -6.81 -14.11
C ALA A 46 1.04 -6.24 -14.49
N TYR A 47 1.81 -5.70 -13.54
CA TYR A 47 3.22 -5.35 -13.77
C TYR A 47 4.12 -6.58 -13.82
N ALA A 48 3.88 -7.59 -12.97
CA ALA A 48 4.65 -8.84 -12.98
C ALA A 48 4.49 -9.60 -14.31
N ASP A 49 3.31 -9.53 -14.93
CA ASP A 49 3.01 -10.21 -16.20
C ASP A 49 3.43 -9.41 -17.46
N ASP A 50 3.83 -8.14 -17.32
CA ASP A 50 4.20 -7.24 -18.44
C ASP A 50 5.59 -6.61 -18.23
N PRO A 51 6.65 -7.16 -18.86
CA PRO A 51 8.03 -6.67 -18.73
C PRO A 51 8.22 -5.21 -19.15
N LEU A 52 7.41 -4.67 -20.08
CA LEU A 52 7.51 -3.28 -20.50
C LEU A 52 7.01 -2.34 -19.40
N ARG A 53 5.87 -2.66 -18.79
CA ARG A 53 5.35 -1.89 -17.65
C ARG A 53 6.30 -1.94 -16.46
N LEU A 54 6.89 -3.11 -16.20
CA LEU A 54 7.84 -3.28 -15.10
C LEU A 54 9.12 -2.46 -15.32
N ARG A 55 9.59 -2.39 -16.57
CA ARG A 55 10.69 -1.51 -16.97
C ARG A 55 10.35 -0.03 -16.77
N ASP A 56 9.17 0.40 -17.18
CA ASP A 56 8.76 1.80 -17.07
C ASP A 56 8.64 2.20 -15.58
N LEU A 57 8.05 1.33 -14.75
CA LEU A 57 8.04 1.49 -13.28
C LEU A 57 9.45 1.60 -12.70
N PHE A 58 10.38 0.76 -13.14
CA PHE A 58 11.79 0.84 -12.72
C PHE A 58 12.42 2.18 -13.10
N GLN A 59 12.17 2.69 -14.31
CA GLN A 59 12.74 3.96 -14.77
C GLN A 59 12.21 5.14 -13.96
N ASP A 60 10.91 5.15 -13.69
CA ASP A 60 10.28 6.16 -12.85
C ASP A 60 10.80 6.07 -11.42
N ALA A 61 10.93 4.86 -10.87
CA ALA A 61 11.51 4.63 -9.55
C ALA A 61 12.96 5.05 -9.43
N ALA A 62 13.79 4.69 -10.43
CA ALA A 62 15.18 5.10 -10.47
C ALA A 62 15.29 6.63 -10.48
N LYS A 63 14.47 7.31 -11.29
CA LYS A 63 14.43 8.78 -11.33
C LYS A 63 13.97 9.40 -10.02
N THR A 64 12.86 8.93 -9.46
CA THR A 64 12.32 9.43 -8.18
C THR A 64 13.33 9.23 -7.06
N SER A 65 14.00 8.07 -7.02
CA SER A 65 14.98 7.74 -5.98
C SER A 65 16.12 8.75 -5.86
N MET A 66 16.51 9.41 -6.96
CA MET A 66 17.54 10.45 -6.96
C MET A 66 17.12 11.74 -6.23
N SER A 67 15.81 11.93 -6.00
CA SER A 67 15.24 13.11 -5.35
C SER A 67 14.66 12.82 -3.96
N LEU A 68 14.66 11.56 -3.52
CA LEU A 68 14.11 11.17 -2.23
C LEU A 68 15.03 11.57 -1.07
N PRO A 69 14.47 11.98 0.08
CA PRO A 69 15.24 12.19 1.30
C PRO A 69 15.68 10.84 1.87
N THR A 70 16.90 10.41 1.52
CA THR A 70 17.45 9.10 1.96
C THR A 70 17.45 8.92 3.47
N ASP A 71 17.60 10.02 4.22
CA ASP A 71 17.60 10.03 5.67
C ASP A 71 16.28 9.52 6.27
N SER A 72 15.14 9.73 5.59
CA SER A 72 13.84 9.23 6.03
C SER A 72 13.76 7.70 5.99
N PHE A 73 14.51 7.06 5.09
CA PHE A 73 14.49 5.61 4.91
C PHE A 73 15.44 4.88 5.86
N GLY A 74 16.47 5.56 6.39
CA GLY A 74 17.47 4.96 7.27
C GLY A 74 18.00 3.62 6.74
N ASP A 75 17.94 2.58 7.57
CA ASP A 75 18.43 1.23 7.25
C ASP A 75 17.64 0.51 6.14
N THR A 76 16.48 1.04 5.73
CA THR A 76 15.67 0.45 4.66
C THR A 76 16.10 0.93 3.27
N TRP A 77 16.90 1.99 3.17
CA TRP A 77 17.36 2.53 1.89
C TRP A 77 18.14 1.53 1.04
N PRO A 78 19.15 0.78 1.58
CA PRO A 78 19.85 -0.23 0.79
C PRO A 78 18.91 -1.31 0.26
N TYR A 79 17.91 -1.71 1.06
CA TYR A 79 16.93 -2.69 0.60
C TYR A 79 16.03 -2.13 -0.50
N PHE A 80 15.61 -0.87 -0.43
CA PHE A 80 14.89 -0.23 -1.53
C PHE A 80 15.70 -0.25 -2.82
N GLN A 81 17.01 0.03 -2.75
CA GLN A 81 17.90 -0.08 -3.91
C GLN A 81 17.99 -1.53 -4.42
N THR A 82 18.07 -2.52 -3.52
CA THR A 82 18.02 -3.94 -3.86
C THR A 82 16.70 -4.31 -4.57
N MET A 83 15.56 -3.79 -4.12
CA MET A 83 14.26 -4.01 -4.80
C MET A 83 14.30 -3.54 -6.26
N LEU A 84 14.86 -2.35 -6.51
CA LEU A 84 14.98 -1.80 -7.86
C LEU A 84 15.90 -2.67 -8.75
N ARG A 85 17.01 -3.17 -8.19
CA ARG A 85 17.92 -4.08 -8.90
C ARG A 85 17.26 -5.42 -9.20
N LEU A 86 16.51 -5.99 -8.26
CA LEU A 86 15.78 -7.24 -8.44
C LEU A 86 14.72 -7.09 -9.53
N ILE A 87 13.89 -6.04 -9.45
CA ILE A 87 12.88 -5.73 -10.47
C ILE A 87 13.54 -5.59 -11.85
N ARG A 88 14.71 -4.94 -11.91
CA ARG A 88 15.49 -4.82 -13.14
C ARG A 88 15.98 -6.16 -13.68
N ALA A 89 16.55 -7.00 -12.84
CA ALA A 89 17.01 -8.33 -13.24
C ALA A 89 15.84 -9.20 -13.71
N TYR A 90 14.68 -9.07 -13.04
CA TYR A 90 13.45 -9.79 -13.39
C TYR A 90 12.95 -9.43 -14.79
N TYR A 91 12.67 -8.15 -15.08
CA TYR A 91 12.15 -7.77 -16.41
C TYR A 91 13.16 -8.01 -17.54
N ARG A 92 14.46 -8.11 -17.25
CA ARG A 92 15.52 -8.39 -18.22
C ARG A 92 15.71 -9.87 -18.53
N GLY A 93 15.04 -10.78 -17.82
CA GLY A 93 15.29 -12.22 -17.99
C GLY A 93 16.47 -12.75 -17.18
N GLU A 94 17.10 -11.94 -16.34
CA GLU A 94 18.38 -12.27 -15.68
C GLU A 94 18.19 -13.04 -14.37
N TYR A 95 17.10 -12.76 -13.63
CA TYR A 95 16.81 -13.41 -12.34
C TYR A 95 15.32 -13.68 -12.18
N HIS A 96 14.94 -14.95 -11.94
CA HIS A 96 13.55 -15.39 -11.78
C HIS A 96 13.34 -16.24 -10.51
N GLU A 97 14.36 -16.34 -9.64
CA GLU A 97 14.30 -17.11 -8.40
C GLU A 97 13.62 -16.32 -7.27
N VAL A 98 12.49 -15.68 -7.58
CA VAL A 98 11.67 -14.90 -6.64
C VAL A 98 10.24 -15.42 -6.65
N THR A 99 9.60 -15.48 -5.48
CA THR A 99 8.20 -15.89 -5.43
C THR A 99 7.29 -14.82 -6.03
N GLU A 100 6.18 -15.21 -6.66
CA GLU A 100 5.20 -14.25 -7.23
C GLU A 100 4.70 -13.26 -6.17
N ASN A 101 4.44 -13.74 -4.95
CA ASN A 101 4.01 -12.90 -3.83
C ASN A 101 5.07 -11.87 -3.44
N THR A 102 6.35 -12.25 -3.41
CA THR A 102 7.42 -11.30 -3.15
C THR A 102 7.50 -10.27 -4.26
N LEU A 103 7.52 -10.68 -5.52
CA LEU A 103 7.61 -9.76 -6.64
C LEU A 103 6.48 -8.72 -6.61
N VAL A 104 5.25 -9.17 -6.38
CA VAL A 104 4.07 -8.30 -6.20
C VAL A 104 4.25 -7.34 -5.01
N THR A 105 4.80 -7.82 -3.89
CA THR A 105 5.08 -6.99 -2.71
C THR A 105 6.12 -5.91 -3.00
N LEU A 106 7.19 -6.25 -3.71
CA LEU A 106 8.24 -5.30 -4.10
C LEU A 106 7.71 -4.26 -5.07
N ILE A 107 6.97 -4.68 -6.09
CA ILE A 107 6.31 -3.79 -7.05
C ILE A 107 5.37 -2.83 -6.33
N ALA A 108 4.54 -3.32 -5.40
CA ALA A 108 3.62 -2.48 -4.64
C ALA A 108 4.35 -1.42 -3.79
N ALA A 109 5.47 -1.80 -3.15
CA ALA A 109 6.27 -0.86 -2.38
C ALA A 109 6.91 0.22 -3.27
N VAL A 110 7.45 -0.17 -4.43
CA VAL A 110 8.05 0.77 -5.38
C VAL A 110 7.01 1.72 -5.96
N ILE A 111 5.85 1.22 -6.35
CA ILE A 111 4.72 2.04 -6.80
C ILE A 111 4.36 3.09 -5.75
N TYR A 112 4.25 2.69 -4.49
CA TYR A 112 3.91 3.61 -3.40
C TYR A 112 4.94 4.74 -3.29
N VAL A 113 6.23 4.41 -3.35
CA VAL A 113 7.32 5.41 -3.26
C VAL A 113 7.35 6.34 -4.49
N VAL A 114 7.03 5.84 -5.68
CA VAL A 114 7.08 6.62 -6.93
C VAL A 114 5.89 7.55 -7.08
N SER A 115 4.70 7.03 -6.82
CA SER A 115 3.45 7.78 -6.96
C SER A 115 2.39 7.19 -6.02
N PRO A 116 2.36 7.63 -4.75
CA PRO A 116 1.40 7.13 -3.75
C PRO A 116 -0.06 7.29 -4.20
N LEU A 117 -0.33 8.30 -5.04
CA LEU A 117 -1.67 8.74 -5.45
C LEU A 117 -2.21 8.02 -6.69
N ASP A 118 -1.38 7.34 -7.48
CA ASP A 118 -1.83 6.77 -8.77
C ASP A 118 -2.47 5.37 -8.60
N VAL A 119 -2.12 4.65 -7.53
CA VAL A 119 -2.60 3.27 -7.29
C VAL A 119 -3.64 3.17 -6.17
N ILE A 120 -3.76 4.21 -5.34
CA ILE A 120 -4.81 4.34 -4.35
C ILE A 120 -5.68 5.54 -4.77
N PRO A 121 -6.83 5.31 -5.45
CA PRO A 121 -7.81 6.35 -5.72
C PRO A 121 -8.13 7.14 -4.44
N ASP A 122 -8.50 8.42 -4.58
CA ASP A 122 -8.74 9.45 -3.53
C ASP A 122 -9.72 9.08 -2.38
N ALA A 123 -10.12 7.81 -2.22
CA ALA A 123 -11.15 7.32 -1.33
C ALA A 123 -10.68 6.92 0.08
N ILE A 124 -9.38 6.99 0.42
CA ILE A 124 -8.87 6.65 1.76
C ILE A 124 -8.15 7.83 2.43
N PRO A 125 -8.89 8.82 2.98
CA PRO A 125 -8.33 9.95 3.72
C PRO A 125 -7.50 9.58 4.98
N ALA A 126 -7.42 8.28 5.32
CA ALA A 126 -6.76 7.77 6.51
C ALA A 126 -5.41 7.06 6.24
N ILE A 127 -5.07 6.73 4.99
CA ILE A 127 -3.75 6.14 4.64
C ILE A 127 -2.66 7.23 4.54
N GLY A 128 -3.03 8.51 4.46
CA GLY A 128 -2.12 9.67 4.35
C GLY A 128 -1.17 9.91 5.53
N PHE A 129 -0.94 8.91 6.40
CA PHE A 129 0.05 8.91 7.48
C PHE A 129 1.07 7.78 7.36
N LEU A 130 1.02 6.95 6.31
CA LEU A 130 2.01 5.92 6.10
C LEU A 130 3.23 6.54 5.42
N ASP A 131 4.26 6.79 6.22
CA ASP A 131 5.56 7.26 5.75
C ASP A 131 6.17 6.26 4.76
N ASP A 132 6.78 6.74 3.67
CA ASP A 132 7.32 5.89 2.59
C ASP A 132 8.28 4.83 3.13
N ALA A 133 9.06 5.18 4.16
CA ALA A 133 9.96 4.26 4.85
C ALA A 133 9.22 3.11 5.55
N THR A 134 8.01 3.34 6.07
CA THR A 134 7.20 2.30 6.71
C THR A 134 6.72 1.26 5.70
N VAL A 135 6.33 1.71 4.49
CA VAL A 135 5.92 0.81 3.40
C VAL A 135 7.10 -0.04 2.95
N VAL A 136 8.26 0.58 2.74
CA VAL A 136 9.48 -0.15 2.38
C VAL A 136 9.86 -1.12 3.49
N ALA A 137 9.88 -0.70 4.76
CA ALA A 137 10.21 -1.57 5.89
C ALA A 137 9.31 -2.82 5.94
N LEU A 138 8.01 -2.63 5.71
CA LEU A 138 7.03 -3.69 5.69
C LEU A 138 7.22 -4.66 4.51
N ALA A 139 7.58 -4.13 3.34
CA ALA A 139 7.93 -4.93 2.18
C ALA A 139 9.21 -5.74 2.43
N VAL A 140 10.26 -5.10 2.98
CA VAL A 140 11.49 -5.78 3.40
C VAL A 140 11.20 -6.90 4.38
N GLN A 141 10.35 -6.66 5.38
CA GLN A 141 10.01 -7.70 6.36
C GLN A 141 9.40 -8.94 5.72
N ARG A 142 8.59 -8.77 4.66
CA ARG A 142 7.96 -9.87 3.93
C ARG A 142 8.87 -10.53 2.89
N ALA A 143 9.73 -9.75 2.25
CA ALA A 143 10.56 -10.14 1.13
C ALA A 143 12.02 -10.43 1.50
N ARG A 144 12.38 -10.36 2.79
CA ARG A 144 13.78 -10.40 3.26
C ARG A 144 14.57 -11.55 2.68
N GLN A 145 14.03 -12.76 2.76
CA GLN A 145 14.71 -13.96 2.28
C GLN A 145 15.04 -13.86 0.79
N ASP A 146 14.04 -13.58 -0.04
CA ASP A 146 14.22 -13.44 -1.50
C ASP A 146 15.15 -12.27 -1.86
N LEU A 147 15.15 -11.17 -1.08
CA LEU A 147 16.09 -10.06 -1.27
C LEU A 147 17.53 -10.46 -0.91
N ASP A 148 17.70 -11.22 0.18
CA ASP A 148 19.00 -11.72 0.61
C ASP A 148 19.56 -12.75 -0.39
N ASP A 149 18.70 -13.64 -0.90
CA ASP A 149 19.04 -14.61 -1.94
C ASP A 149 19.43 -13.93 -3.26
N PHE A 150 18.70 -12.88 -3.64
CA PHE A 150 19.06 -12.04 -4.78
C PHE A 150 20.42 -11.35 -4.60
N MET A 151 20.68 -10.77 -3.43
CA MET A 151 21.98 -10.13 -3.14
C MET A 151 23.13 -11.15 -3.18
N LEU A 152 22.90 -12.37 -2.69
CA LEU A 152 23.88 -13.46 -2.79
C LEU A 152 24.13 -13.85 -4.25
N TRP A 153 23.06 -13.98 -5.04
CA TRP A 153 23.16 -14.25 -6.47
C TRP A 153 24.00 -13.18 -7.18
N GLU A 154 23.77 -11.89 -6.91
CA GLU A 154 24.54 -10.78 -7.50
C GLU A 154 26.06 -10.92 -7.27
N ILE A 155 26.45 -11.42 -6.08
CA ILE A 155 27.86 -11.63 -5.73
C ILE A 155 28.43 -12.84 -6.48
N THR A 156 27.65 -13.92 -6.63
CA THR A 156 28.10 -15.17 -7.27
C THR A 156 28.05 -15.16 -8.79
N ALA A 157 27.19 -14.32 -9.38
CA ALA A 157 27.04 -14.16 -10.82
C ALA A 157 28.06 -13.17 -11.44
N SER A 158 28.93 -12.59 -10.60
CA SER A 158 29.99 -11.64 -10.98
C SER A 158 31.29 -12.33 -11.40
#